data_AF-A0A967I104-F1
#
_entry.id   AF-A0A967I104-F1
#
_cell.length_a   1.000
_cell.length_b   1.000
_cell.length_c   1.000
_cell.angle_alpha   90.00
_cell.angle_beta   90.00
_cell.angle_gamma   90.00
#
_symmetry.space_group_name_H-M   'P 1'
#
loop_
_entity.id
_entity.type
_entity.pdbx_description
1 polymer ?
#
loop_
_entity_poly.entity_id
_entity_poly.type
_entity_poly.pdbx_seq_one_letter_code
_entity_poly.pdbx_strand_id
1 'polypeptide(L)'
;QLDQVSTLHTRASEWYEQNGFIDEAIEHALRAEDFERAAYLIEEHVDALWQRGEHTKLRRWLAELPVELVFSKPQLCILHAWYLFA
;
A
#
# COMPACT_ATOMS: atom_id res chain seq x y z
N GLN A 1 -15.53 -8.03 17.16
CA GLN A 1 -15.90 -8.65 15.86
C GLN A 1 -15.14 -8.00 14.70
N LEU A 2 -14.88 -6.67 14.74
CA LEU A 2 -13.97 -5.98 13.80
C LEU A 2 -12.52 -6.47 13.88
N ASP A 3 -12.00 -6.72 15.08
CA ASP A 3 -10.61 -7.22 15.28
C ASP A 3 -10.34 -8.56 14.56
N GLN A 4 -11.35 -9.42 14.46
CA GLN A 4 -11.22 -10.69 13.72
C GLN A 4 -11.14 -10.47 12.21
N VAL A 5 -11.88 -9.49 11.69
CA VAL A 5 -11.86 -9.15 10.26
C VAL A 5 -10.52 -8.51 9.88
N SER A 6 -10.02 -7.56 10.68
CA SER A 6 -8.68 -6.98 10.49
C SER A 6 -7.59 -8.06 10.52
N THR A 7 -7.62 -8.97 11.51
CA THR A 7 -6.66 -10.08 11.59
C THR A 7 -6.70 -11.00 10.36
N LEU A 8 -7.89 -11.27 9.82
CA LEU A 8 -8.03 -12.07 8.59
C LEU A 8 -7.47 -11.34 7.38
N HIS A 9 -7.67 -10.03 7.30
CA HIS A 9 -7.08 -9.21 6.25
C HIS A 9 -5.56 -9.15 6.34
N THR A 10 -4.96 -9.02 7.54
CA THR A 10 -3.50 -9.12 7.70
C THR A 10 -2.97 -10.46 7.19
N ARG A 11 -3.58 -11.58 7.58
CA ARG A 11 -3.18 -12.92 7.11
C ARG A 11 -3.37 -13.11 5.62
N ALA A 12 -4.45 -12.58 5.06
CA ALA A 12 -4.68 -12.60 3.62
C ALA A 12 -3.58 -11.80 2.90
N SER A 13 -3.22 -10.64 3.42
CA SER A 13 -2.12 -9.83 2.89
C SER A 13 -0.81 -10.60 2.86
N GLU A 14 -0.45 -11.28 3.94
CA GLU A 14 0.75 -12.13 4.02
C GLU A 14 0.72 -13.27 3.01
N TRP A 15 -0.42 -13.97 2.90
CA TRP A 15 -0.56 -15.08 1.98
C TRP A 15 -0.45 -14.61 0.52
N TYR A 16 -1.12 -13.52 0.15
CA TYR A 16 -1.06 -12.99 -1.21
C TYR A 16 0.35 -12.51 -1.59
N GLU A 17 1.06 -11.84 -0.67
CA GLU A 17 2.46 -11.45 -0.87
C GLU A 17 3.34 -12.68 -1.19
N GLN A 18 3.24 -13.72 -0.35
CA GLN A 18 4.03 -14.96 -0.52
C GLN A 18 3.75 -15.69 -1.84
N ASN A 19 2.58 -15.47 -2.44
CA ASN A 19 2.17 -16.07 -3.70
C ASN A 19 2.36 -15.12 -4.90
N GLY A 20 2.93 -13.93 -4.70
CA GLY A 20 3.23 -12.96 -5.76
C GLY A 20 2.05 -12.08 -6.19
N PHE A 21 0.94 -12.12 -5.47
CA PHE A 21 -0.26 -11.31 -5.71
C PHE A 21 -0.17 -9.99 -4.93
N ILE A 22 0.73 -9.11 -5.38
CA ILE A 22 1.12 -7.91 -4.63
C ILE A 22 -0.03 -6.91 -4.45
N ASP A 23 -0.86 -6.73 -5.48
CA ASP A 23 -1.97 -5.78 -5.43
C ASP A 23 -2.97 -6.17 -4.35
N GLU A 24 -3.35 -7.45 -4.33
CA GLU A 24 -4.23 -8.04 -3.31
C GLU A 24 -3.59 -7.95 -1.93
N ALA A 25 -2.28 -8.13 -1.83
CA ALA A 25 -1.55 -7.99 -0.57
C ALA A 25 -1.67 -6.57 -0.01
N ILE A 26 -1.46 -5.54 -0.84
CA ILE A 26 -1.59 -4.12 -0.45
C ILE A 26 -3.04 -3.82 -0.05
N GLU A 27 -4.01 -4.26 -0.85
CA GLU A 27 -5.43 -4.03 -0.62
C GLU A 27 -5.92 -4.64 0.71
N HIS A 28 -5.42 -5.82 1.05
CA HIS A 28 -5.74 -6.46 2.31
C HIS A 28 -5.03 -5.79 3.50
N ALA A 29 -3.79 -5.31 3.34
CA ALA A 29 -3.14 -4.52 4.38
C ALA A 29 -3.90 -3.21 4.68
N LEU A 30 -4.34 -2.50 3.63
CA LEU A 30 -5.16 -1.28 3.77
C LEU A 30 -6.50 -1.56 4.49
N ARG A 31 -7.22 -2.63 4.10
CA ARG A 31 -8.47 -3.04 4.76
C ARG A 31 -8.29 -3.51 6.20
N ALA A 32 -7.10 -3.97 6.57
CA ALA A 32 -6.77 -4.33 7.94
C ALA A 32 -6.43 -3.10 8.80
N GLU A 33 -6.27 -1.91 8.19
CA GLU A 33 -5.63 -0.73 8.78
C GLU A 33 -4.17 -0.99 9.20
N ASP A 34 -3.53 -2.00 8.61
CA ASP A 34 -2.11 -2.30 8.77
C ASP A 34 -1.30 -1.42 7.79
N PHE A 35 -1.31 -0.12 8.08
CA PHE A 35 -0.77 0.89 7.18
C PHE A 35 0.75 0.80 7.02
N GLU A 36 1.47 0.35 8.04
CA GLU A 36 2.92 0.12 7.96
C GLU A 36 3.24 -0.98 6.96
N ARG A 37 2.47 -2.08 6.98
CA ARG A 37 2.60 -3.15 6.00
C ARG A 37 2.21 -2.70 4.60
N ALA A 38 1.11 -1.96 4.46
CA ALA A 38 0.70 -1.42 3.16
C ALA A 38 1.78 -0.50 2.58
N ALA A 39 2.32 0.41 3.40
CA ALA A 39 3.44 1.28 3.04
C ALA A 39 4.66 0.49 2.58
N TYR A 40 5.08 -0.52 3.34
CA TYR A 40 6.20 -1.39 3.00
C TYR A 40 6.02 -2.07 1.63
N LEU A 41 4.86 -2.69 1.40
CA LEU A 41 4.56 -3.37 0.14
C LEU A 41 4.53 -2.40 -1.06
N ILE A 42 4.02 -1.18 -0.86
CA ILE A 42 4.03 -0.14 -1.89
C ILE A 42 5.47 0.28 -2.21
N GLU A 43 6.30 0.55 -1.19
CA GLU A 43 7.70 0.95 -1.37
C GLU A 43 8.51 -0.12 -2.13
N GLU A 44 8.34 -1.40 -1.79
CA GLU A 44 9.06 -2.52 -2.40
C GLU A 44 8.69 -2.74 -3.88
N HIS A 45 7.47 -2.36 -4.28
CA HIS A 45 6.93 -2.67 -5.60
C HIS A 45 6.62 -1.45 -6.48
N VAL A 46 6.88 -0.24 -6.00
CA VAL A 46 6.49 0.98 -6.72
C VAL A 46 7.14 1.11 -8.09
N ASP A 47 8.39 0.71 -8.25
CA ASP A 47 9.08 0.81 -9.55
C ASP A 47 8.37 -0.02 -10.62
N ALA A 48 7.92 -1.23 -10.26
CA ALA A 48 7.20 -2.10 -11.16
C ALA A 48 5.79 -1.58 -11.47
N LEU A 49 5.08 -1.05 -10.48
CA LEU A 49 3.76 -0.40 -10.66
C LEU A 49 3.87 0.83 -11.58
N TRP A 50 4.94 1.61 -11.38
CA TRP A 50 5.24 2.80 -12.18
C TRP A 50 5.52 2.44 -13.64
N GLN A 51 6.39 1.45 -13.87
CA GLN A 51 6.71 0.98 -15.23
C GLN A 51 5.51 0.41 -15.97
N ARG A 52 4.55 -0.18 -15.24
CA ARG A 52 3.28 -0.69 -15.80
C ARG A 52 2.24 0.41 -16.07
N GLY A 53 2.51 1.65 -15.68
CA GLY A 53 1.59 2.77 -15.88
C GLY A 53 0.38 2.77 -14.94
N GLU A 54 0.44 2.02 -13.83
CA GLU A 54 -0.68 1.84 -12.90
C GLU A 54 -0.84 2.98 -11.90
N HIS A 55 -0.57 4.21 -12.35
CA HIS A 55 -0.50 5.40 -11.50
C HIS A 55 -1.80 5.69 -10.75
N THR A 56 -2.97 5.41 -11.35
CA THR A 56 -4.27 5.59 -10.69
C THR A 56 -4.42 4.69 -9.47
N LYS A 57 -3.91 3.45 -9.55
CA LYS A 57 -3.94 2.48 -8.46
C LYS A 57 -3.03 2.93 -7.32
N LEU A 58 -1.80 3.31 -7.66
CA LEU A 58 -0.82 3.84 -6.71
C LEU A 58 -1.33 5.10 -6.00
N ARG A 59 -1.96 6.04 -6.74
CA ARG A 59 -2.58 7.24 -6.16
C ARG A 59 -3.66 6.91 -5.15
N ARG A 60 -4.54 5.95 -5.45
CA ARG A 60 -5.58 5.52 -4.51
C ARG A 60 -4.96 4.94 -3.24
N TRP A 61 -4.00 4.04 -3.36
CA TRP A 61 -3.35 3.44 -2.19
C TRP A 61 -2.65 4.47 -1.31
N LEU A 62 -1.92 5.42 -1.91
CA LEU A 62 -1.27 6.50 -1.17
C LEU A 62 -2.29 7.42 -0.46
N ALA A 63 -3.49 7.60 -1.02
CA ALA A 63 -4.54 8.40 -0.41
C ALA A 63 -5.25 7.68 0.76
N GLU A 64 -5.11 6.36 0.88
CA GLU A 64 -5.63 5.57 2.01
C GLU A 64 -4.66 5.50 3.20
N LEU A 65 -3.39 5.83 3.00
CA LEU A 65 -2.40 5.86 4.07
C LEU A 65 -2.53 7.12 4.95
N PRO A 66 -2.25 7.01 6.27
CA PRO A 66 -2.10 8.18 7.13
C PRO A 66 -1.03 9.13 6.60
N VAL A 67 -1.33 10.42 6.56
CA VAL A 67 -0.44 11.43 5.98
C VAL A 67 0.88 11.53 6.75
N GLU A 68 0.86 11.31 8.06
CA GLU A 68 2.04 11.29 8.91
C GLU A 68 2.98 10.13 8.56
N LEU A 69 2.42 8.98 8.16
CA LEU A 69 3.18 7.83 7.71
C LEU A 69 3.78 8.06 6.32
N VAL A 70 3.01 8.68 5.42
CA VAL A 70 3.53 9.09 4.11
C VAL A 70 4.71 10.04 4.28
N PHE A 71 4.63 10.99 5.22
CA PHE A 71 5.69 11.97 5.46
C PHE A 71 6.87 11.48 6.28
N SER A 72 6.75 10.33 6.96
CA SER A 72 7.89 9.73 7.69
C SER A 72 8.81 8.90 6.77
N LYS A 73 8.34 8.56 5.56
CA LYS A 73 9.03 7.68 4.60
C LYS A 73 9.43 8.44 3.33
N PRO A 74 10.73 8.66 3.06
CA PRO A 74 11.18 9.49 1.94
C PRO A 74 10.67 9.05 0.55
N GLN A 75 10.57 7.75 0.28
CA GLN A 75 10.09 7.24 -1.01
C GLN A 75 8.60 7.55 -1.17
N LEU A 76 7.79 7.31 -0.14
CA LEU A 76 6.37 7.68 -0.15
C LEU A 76 6.16 9.20 -0.26
N CYS A 77 6.98 10.01 0.41
CA CYS A 77 6.98 11.47 0.24
C CYS A 77 7.10 11.89 -1.22
N ILE A 78 8.09 11.33 -1.94
CA ILE A 78 8.36 11.68 -3.34
C ILE A 78 7.18 11.26 -4.22
N LEU A 79 6.64 10.05 -4.01
CA LEU A 79 5.48 9.57 -4.74
C LEU A 79 4.24 10.43 -4.48
N HIS A 80 4.05 10.86 -3.23
CA HIS A 80 2.95 11.74 -2.85
C HIS A 80 3.11 13.15 -3.46
N ALA A 81 4.32 13.71 -3.48
CA ALA A 81 4.60 14.98 -4.13
C ALA A 81 4.34 14.90 -5.65
N TRP A 82 4.73 13.80 -6.30
CA TRP A 82 4.40 13.56 -7.69
C TRP A 82 2.88 13.47 -7.92
N TYR A 83 2.18 12.73 -7.07
CA TYR A 83 0.71 12.64 -7.09
C TYR A 83 0.05 14.03 -7.07
N LEU A 84 0.52 14.94 -6.23
CA LEU A 84 -0.04 16.28 -6.10
C LEU A 84 0.28 17.19 -7.30
N PHE A 85 1.35 16.89 -8.05
CA PHE A 85 1.78 17.68 -9.20
C PHE A 85 1.14 17.25 -10.52
N ALA A 86 0.91 15.94 -10.73
CA ALA A 86 0.56 15.33 -12.01
C ALA A 86 -0.88 14.79 -12.08
#